data_AF-A0A1Q9D0T1-F1
#
_entry.id   AF-A0A1Q9D0T1-F1
#
_cell.length_a   1.000
_cell.length_b   1.000
_cell.length_c   1.000
_cell.angle_alpha   90.00
_cell.angle_beta   90.00
_cell.angle_gamma   90.00
#
_symmetry.space_group_name_H-M   'P 1'
#
loop_
_entity.id
_entity.type
_entity.pdbx_description
1 polymer ?
#
loop_
_entity_poly.entity_id
_entity_poly.type
_entity_poly.pdbx_seq_one_letter_code
_entity_poly.pdbx_strand_id
1 'polypeptide(L)'
;MAPKPAEKTETKKKPVAEKKAKAEPKKPEEEKKRKAEEPPAEEPPKKEAKDEFEEEEDDVVDAKKAKIKSDVEFLTPDLTLDALPCMGNKVLMSINEGGLQYMISGARANVGLKSGRHMFEFKIVETYHTTETYNSRLKQMRQLVRVGFSTAGSPLVLGESDTAVFFDNEGNYCTGKTRTPRVVQKFARDQGMAVVLNLDPKSPHANTISLFTNGVRACKPQKLPVI
;
A
#
# COMPACT_ATOMS: atom_id res chain seq x y z
N MET A 1 67.09 6.89 -3.76
CA MET A 1 67.84 5.65 -3.42
C MET A 1 66.98 4.83 -2.49
N ALA A 2 66.92 3.51 -2.68
CA ALA A 2 66.13 2.60 -1.84
C ALA A 2 67.05 1.71 -1.00
N PRO A 3 66.63 1.30 0.21
CA PRO A 3 67.13 0.11 0.86
C PRO A 3 66.20 -1.10 0.62
N LYS A 4 66.84 -2.24 0.40
CA LYS A 4 66.36 -3.64 0.48
C LYS A 4 67.36 -4.36 1.42
N PRO A 5 67.16 -5.60 1.90
CA PRO A 5 65.93 -6.42 1.93
C PRO A 5 65.69 -7.17 3.27
N ALA A 6 64.59 -7.92 3.32
CA ALA A 6 64.40 -9.26 3.93
C ALA A 6 64.87 -9.58 5.37
N GLU A 7 63.93 -10.10 6.16
CA GLU A 7 64.20 -11.14 7.17
C GLU A 7 63.38 -12.40 6.85
N LYS A 8 63.95 -13.57 7.16
CA LYS A 8 63.35 -14.91 6.97
C LYS A 8 62.88 -15.45 8.32
N THR A 9 61.90 -16.33 8.31
CA THR A 9 61.93 -17.48 9.23
C THR A 9 61.36 -18.72 8.57
N GLU A 10 62.19 -19.76 8.46
CA GLU A 10 61.73 -21.13 8.13
C GLU A 10 61.05 -21.74 9.36
N THR A 11 60.12 -22.68 9.21
CA THR A 11 60.50 -24.08 9.51
C THR A 11 59.70 -25.12 8.70
N LYS A 12 60.32 -26.29 8.52
CA LYS A 12 59.97 -27.35 7.55
C LYS A 12 59.07 -28.45 8.16
N LYS A 13 58.19 -29.01 7.30
CA LYS A 13 57.92 -30.45 6.99
C LYS A 13 57.78 -31.46 8.17
N LYS A 14 56.66 -32.20 8.32
CA LYS A 14 56.23 -33.48 7.66
C LYS A 14 57.13 -34.71 7.98
N PRO A 15 56.71 -35.99 7.78
CA PRO A 15 55.40 -36.64 7.47
C PRO A 15 55.00 -37.71 8.56
N VAL A 16 54.04 -38.66 8.49
CA VAL A 16 53.76 -39.85 7.60
C VAL A 16 52.37 -40.41 8.04
N ALA A 17 51.35 -40.60 7.17
CA ALA A 17 50.90 -41.84 6.45
C ALA A 17 50.39 -43.02 7.36
N GLU A 18 49.45 -43.92 6.99
CA GLU A 18 48.88 -44.29 5.67
C GLU A 18 47.60 -45.20 5.73
N LYS A 19 46.69 -45.13 4.72
CA LYS A 19 45.79 -46.20 4.14
C LYS A 19 44.71 -46.92 5.02
N LYS A 20 43.57 -47.48 4.56
CA LYS A 20 42.92 -47.93 3.26
C LYS A 20 41.37 -47.78 3.44
N ALA A 21 40.48 -47.38 2.50
CA ALA A 21 40.00 -47.97 1.22
C ALA A 21 39.42 -49.41 1.37
N LYS A 22 38.21 -49.85 0.94
CA LYS A 22 37.28 -49.59 -0.21
C LYS A 22 35.83 -50.05 0.18
N ALA A 23 34.74 -49.36 -0.19
CA ALA A 23 33.88 -49.46 -1.40
C ALA A 23 32.64 -50.43 -1.34
N GLU A 24 31.50 -49.97 -1.88
CA GLU A 24 30.15 -50.60 -2.02
C GLU A 24 30.08 -51.61 -3.22
N PRO A 25 28.93 -52.10 -3.79
CA PRO A 25 27.48 -51.92 -3.47
C PRO A 25 26.50 -53.13 -3.67
N LYS A 26 25.24 -53.02 -3.17
CA LYS A 26 23.94 -53.21 -3.90
C LYS A 26 22.71 -53.58 -3.01
N LYS A 27 21.55 -53.01 -3.39
CA LYS A 27 20.15 -53.34 -3.00
C LYS A 27 19.68 -54.68 -3.65
N PRO A 28 18.56 -55.35 -3.23
CA PRO A 28 17.24 -54.76 -2.85
C PRO A 28 16.49 -55.54 -1.72
N GLU A 29 15.14 -55.57 -1.48
CA GLU A 29 13.95 -54.96 -2.13
C GLU A 29 12.78 -54.58 -1.15
N GLU A 30 11.78 -55.46 -0.90
CA GLU A 30 10.45 -55.14 -0.31
C GLU A 30 10.15 -55.71 1.09
N GLU A 31 9.36 -54.99 1.90
CA GLU A 31 8.03 -55.51 2.30
C GLU A 31 7.02 -54.37 2.57
N LYS A 32 5.80 -54.48 2.03
CA LYS A 32 4.71 -53.48 2.17
C LYS A 32 3.79 -53.84 3.34
N LYS A 33 3.51 -52.89 4.25
CA LYS A 33 2.27 -52.92 5.05
C LYS A 33 1.48 -51.62 4.93
N ARG A 34 0.31 -51.73 4.30
CA ARG A 34 -0.68 -50.66 4.19
C ARG A 34 -1.27 -50.34 5.58
N LYS A 35 -1.22 -49.08 5.99
CA LYS A 35 -2.32 -48.48 6.77
C LYS A 35 -3.15 -47.65 5.81
N ALA A 36 -4.46 -47.86 5.83
CA ALA A 36 -5.39 -46.93 5.22
C ALA A 36 -5.56 -45.76 6.20
N GLU A 37 -5.32 -44.55 5.72
CA GLU A 37 -5.61 -43.31 6.42
C GLU A 37 -6.59 -42.57 5.53
N GLU A 38 -7.73 -42.17 6.10
CA GLU A 38 -8.81 -41.53 5.35
C GLU A 38 -8.36 -40.17 4.81
N PRO A 39 -8.75 -39.77 3.58
CA PRO A 39 -8.47 -38.42 3.12
C PRO A 39 -9.25 -37.42 3.99
N PRO A 40 -8.61 -36.42 4.60
CA PRO A 40 -9.33 -35.36 5.30
C PRO A 40 -10.20 -34.62 4.29
N ALA A 41 -11.48 -34.44 4.62
CA ALA A 41 -12.45 -33.80 3.76
C ALA A 41 -12.02 -32.36 3.40
N GLU A 42 -12.22 -31.99 2.13
CA GLU A 42 -12.09 -30.59 1.71
C GLU A 42 -13.08 -29.72 2.49
N GLU A 43 -12.56 -28.83 3.35
CA GLU A 43 -13.36 -27.71 3.83
C GLU A 43 -13.72 -26.83 2.62
N PRO A 44 -15.02 -26.58 2.35
CA PRO A 44 -15.41 -25.73 1.24
C PRO A 44 -14.88 -24.30 1.47
N PRO A 45 -14.41 -23.61 0.41
CA PRO A 45 -13.81 -22.29 0.57
C PRO A 45 -14.80 -21.33 1.23
N LYS A 46 -14.35 -20.76 2.35
CA LYS A 46 -15.07 -19.74 3.12
C LYS A 46 -15.41 -18.59 2.18
N LYS A 47 -16.67 -18.50 1.76
CA LYS A 47 -17.16 -17.36 0.97
C LYS A 47 -16.84 -16.11 1.77
N GLU A 48 -16.03 -15.22 1.20
CA GLU A 48 -15.87 -13.87 1.75
C GLU A 48 -17.26 -13.23 1.75
N ALA A 49 -17.79 -13.02 2.95
CA ALA A 49 -19.00 -12.24 3.10
C ALA A 49 -18.67 -10.84 2.58
N LYS A 50 -19.25 -10.48 1.43
CA LYS A 50 -19.49 -9.08 1.14
C LYS A 50 -20.48 -8.63 2.19
N ASP A 51 -19.98 -7.97 3.23
CA ASP A 51 -20.81 -7.15 4.09
C ASP A 51 -21.42 -6.08 3.18
N GLU A 52 -22.66 -6.31 2.73
CA GLU A 52 -23.43 -5.29 2.04
C GLU A 52 -23.67 -4.17 3.06
N PHE A 53 -22.87 -3.10 2.93
CA PHE A 53 -23.04 -1.89 3.72
C PHE A 53 -24.34 -1.23 3.28
N GLU A 54 -25.40 -1.48 4.04
CA GLU A 54 -26.69 -0.78 3.89
C GLU A 54 -26.43 0.73 3.79
N GLU A 55 -26.90 1.34 2.70
CA GLU A 55 -26.66 2.76 2.44
C GLU A 55 -27.61 3.61 3.28
N GLU A 56 -27.30 3.76 4.56
CA GLU A 56 -28.01 4.62 5.54
C GLU A 56 -27.94 6.14 5.21
N GLU A 57 -27.40 6.52 4.05
CA GLU A 57 -27.40 7.89 3.55
C GLU A 57 -28.29 8.02 2.32
N ASP A 58 -29.52 8.50 2.52
CA ASP A 58 -30.40 8.93 1.42
C ASP A 58 -29.65 9.84 0.44
N ASP A 59 -29.86 9.58 -0.85
CA ASP A 59 -29.40 10.45 -1.93
C ASP A 59 -30.03 11.84 -1.75
N VAL A 60 -29.18 12.86 -1.64
CA VAL A 60 -29.63 14.23 -1.39
C VAL A 60 -30.27 14.78 -2.67
N VAL A 61 -31.60 14.69 -2.75
CA VAL A 61 -32.42 15.23 -3.84
C VAL A 61 -32.06 16.71 -4.09
N ASP A 62 -31.34 16.93 -5.19
CA ASP A 62 -30.72 18.19 -5.60
C ASP A 62 -30.08 19.01 -4.48
N ALA A 63 -28.76 18.88 -4.35
CA ALA A 63 -27.95 19.72 -3.48
C ALA A 63 -28.03 21.22 -3.84
N LYS A 64 -29.04 21.92 -3.28
CA LYS A 64 -29.21 23.39 -3.31
C LYS A 64 -28.08 24.16 -2.57
N LYS A 65 -27.10 23.44 -2.02
CA LYS A 65 -25.91 24.01 -1.36
C LYS A 65 -24.92 24.49 -2.42
N ALA A 66 -24.10 25.47 -2.07
CA ALA A 66 -23.10 26.01 -2.99
C ALA A 66 -22.11 24.92 -3.41
N LYS A 67 -22.06 24.61 -4.71
CA LYS A 67 -21.03 23.74 -5.31
C LYS A 67 -19.67 24.45 -5.27
N ILE A 68 -18.59 23.66 -5.33
CA ILE A 68 -17.23 24.20 -5.52
C ILE A 68 -17.22 24.96 -6.86
N LYS A 69 -16.77 26.22 -6.85
CA LYS A 69 -16.83 27.13 -8.02
C LYS A 69 -15.59 27.07 -8.91
N SER A 70 -14.46 26.67 -8.34
CA SER A 70 -13.19 26.47 -9.03
C SER A 70 -13.05 25.01 -9.46
N ASP A 71 -12.32 24.77 -10.55
CA ASP A 71 -11.88 23.42 -10.86
C ASP A 71 -11.02 22.87 -9.72
N VAL A 72 -11.23 21.60 -9.39
CA VAL A 72 -10.42 20.88 -8.39
C VAL A 72 -9.22 20.27 -9.10
N GLU A 73 -8.03 20.71 -8.72
CA GLU A 73 -6.76 20.30 -9.31
C GLU A 73 -5.69 20.16 -8.22
N PHE A 74 -4.59 19.48 -8.53
CA PHE A 74 -3.44 19.42 -7.63
C PHE A 74 -2.72 20.78 -7.59
N LEU A 75 -2.55 21.33 -6.39
CA LEU A 75 -1.96 22.64 -6.15
C LEU A 75 -0.44 22.53 -6.30
N THR A 76 0.13 23.13 -7.35
CA THR A 76 1.57 22.98 -7.69
C THR A 76 2.54 23.33 -6.55
N PRO A 77 2.30 24.37 -5.71
CA PRO A 77 3.09 24.61 -4.49
C PRO A 77 3.03 23.51 -3.41
N ASP A 78 1.94 22.74 -3.37
CA ASP A 78 1.70 21.65 -2.41
C ASP A 78 1.99 20.26 -3.06
N LEU A 79 3.07 20.19 -3.85
CA LEU A 79 3.63 18.94 -4.40
C LEU A 79 5.00 18.64 -3.79
N THR A 80 5.30 17.35 -3.56
CA THR A 80 6.68 16.93 -3.28
C THR A 80 7.53 17.00 -4.55
N LEU A 81 8.85 17.14 -4.40
CA LEU A 81 9.77 17.32 -5.53
C LEU A 81 9.81 16.13 -6.52
N ASP A 82 9.39 14.95 -6.06
CA ASP A 82 9.26 13.71 -6.82
C ASP A 82 7.85 13.49 -7.43
N ALA A 83 6.91 14.42 -7.23
CA ALA A 83 5.57 14.40 -7.80
C ALA A 83 5.48 15.29 -9.06
N LEU A 84 5.23 14.68 -10.22
CA LEU A 84 5.05 15.39 -11.49
C LEU A 84 3.55 15.54 -11.83
N PRO A 85 3.02 16.77 -11.93
CA PRO A 85 1.67 17.01 -12.42
C PRO A 85 1.62 16.85 -13.94
N CYS A 86 0.64 16.08 -14.40
CA CYS A 86 0.41 15.72 -15.79
C CYS A 86 -1.03 16.11 -16.19
N MET A 87 -1.26 16.25 -17.51
CA MET A 87 -2.59 16.53 -18.09
C MET A 87 -3.31 17.75 -17.47
N GLY A 88 -2.56 18.83 -17.21
CA GLY A 88 -3.09 20.05 -16.59
C GLY A 88 -3.53 19.84 -15.13
N ASN A 89 -2.60 19.38 -14.29
CA ASN A 89 -2.82 19.16 -12.84
C ASN A 89 -3.94 18.19 -12.46
N LYS A 90 -4.38 17.32 -13.39
CA LYS A 90 -5.44 16.31 -13.17
C LYS A 90 -4.92 14.89 -12.97
N VAL A 91 -3.68 14.63 -13.38
CA VAL A 91 -2.99 13.35 -13.20
C VAL A 91 -1.69 13.61 -12.46
N LEU A 92 -1.30 12.73 -11.53
CA LEU A 92 0.02 12.76 -10.89
C LEU A 92 0.80 11.51 -11.27
N MET A 93 2.11 11.68 -11.39
CA MET A 93 3.07 10.61 -11.60
C MET A 93 4.26 10.81 -10.68
N SER A 94 4.72 9.75 -10.02
CA SER A 94 5.98 9.74 -9.26
C SER A 94 7.18 9.62 -10.20
N ILE A 95 8.27 10.33 -9.91
CA ILE A 95 9.54 10.13 -10.61
C ILE A 95 10.12 8.78 -10.18
N ASN A 96 10.39 7.89 -11.14
CA ASN A 96 10.90 6.53 -10.89
C ASN A 96 12.40 6.37 -11.18
N GLU A 97 13.11 7.45 -11.47
CA GLU A 97 14.53 7.44 -11.82
C GLU A 97 15.45 7.71 -10.60
N GLY A 98 16.70 7.23 -10.66
CA GLY A 98 17.75 7.64 -9.73
C GLY A 98 17.57 7.23 -8.25
N GLY A 99 16.68 6.28 -7.94
CA GLY A 99 16.34 5.88 -6.57
C GLY A 99 15.07 6.54 -6.03
N LEU A 100 14.46 7.47 -6.76
CA LEU A 100 13.21 8.13 -6.38
C LEU A 100 12.01 7.16 -6.35
N GLN A 101 12.10 5.99 -7.01
CA GLN A 101 11.13 4.90 -6.89
C GLN A 101 10.97 4.33 -5.47
N TYR A 102 11.84 4.69 -4.53
CA TYR A 102 11.76 4.33 -3.11
C TYR A 102 11.21 5.45 -2.21
N MET A 103 10.92 6.62 -2.77
CA MET A 103 10.28 7.74 -2.05
C MET A 103 8.74 7.62 -2.10
N ILE A 104 8.08 8.37 -1.21
CA ILE A 104 6.62 8.53 -1.24
C ILE A 104 6.32 9.94 -1.72
N SER A 105 5.76 10.05 -2.92
CA SER A 105 5.30 11.32 -3.47
C SER A 105 4.02 11.78 -2.76
N GLY A 106 3.90 13.09 -2.55
CA GLY A 106 2.76 13.71 -1.86
C GLY A 106 2.20 14.90 -2.64
N ALA A 107 0.90 15.11 -2.52
CA ALA A 107 0.19 16.19 -3.20
C ALA A 107 -1.06 16.61 -2.43
N ARG A 108 -1.41 17.90 -2.47
CA ARG A 108 -2.70 18.43 -1.99
C ARG A 108 -3.49 19.08 -3.12
N ALA A 109 -4.82 19.03 -3.03
CA ALA A 109 -5.69 19.77 -3.93
C ALA A 109 -5.74 21.27 -3.58
N ASN A 110 -6.09 22.10 -4.57
CA ASN A 110 -6.24 23.55 -4.44
C ASN A 110 -7.42 24.02 -3.57
N VAL A 111 -8.41 23.14 -3.28
CA VAL A 111 -9.62 23.48 -2.53
C VAL A 111 -9.61 22.87 -1.12
N GLY A 112 -9.73 23.73 -0.10
CA GLY A 112 -9.99 23.34 1.29
C GLY A 112 -11.48 23.32 1.63
N LEU A 113 -11.93 22.29 2.35
CA LEU A 113 -13.32 22.11 2.77
C LEU A 113 -13.56 22.53 4.22
N LYS A 114 -14.70 23.17 4.49
CA LYS A 114 -15.10 23.63 5.85
C LYS A 114 -16.46 23.12 6.33
N SER A 115 -17.34 22.68 5.43
CA SER A 115 -18.70 22.23 5.76
C SER A 115 -19.34 21.48 4.60
N GLY A 116 -20.36 20.67 4.90
CA GLY A 116 -21.16 19.93 3.91
C GLY A 116 -20.56 18.57 3.55
N ARG A 117 -21.23 17.87 2.62
CA ARG A 117 -20.82 16.55 2.11
C ARG A 117 -20.22 16.73 0.71
N HIS A 118 -19.00 16.25 0.50
CA HIS A 118 -18.26 16.39 -0.76
C HIS A 118 -17.67 15.05 -1.18
N MET A 119 -17.71 14.74 -2.48
CA MET A 119 -17.17 13.53 -3.06
C MET A 119 -16.07 13.89 -4.08
N PHE A 120 -14.96 13.17 -4.05
CA PHE A 120 -13.91 13.28 -5.05
C PHE A 120 -13.60 11.90 -5.62
N GLU A 121 -13.58 11.80 -6.94
CA GLU A 121 -13.24 10.57 -7.65
C GLU A 121 -11.75 10.54 -7.99
N PHE A 122 -11.17 9.36 -7.93
CA PHE A 122 -9.81 9.08 -8.39
C PHE A 122 -9.76 7.69 -9.04
N LYS A 123 -8.78 7.50 -9.92
CA LYS A 123 -8.47 6.21 -10.54
C LYS A 123 -6.97 6.01 -10.57
N ILE A 124 -6.52 4.81 -10.18
CA ILE A 124 -5.14 4.39 -10.42
C ILE A 124 -5.01 4.08 -11.92
N VAL A 125 -4.29 4.94 -12.65
CA VAL A 125 -4.11 4.82 -14.11
C VAL A 125 -3.05 3.77 -14.46
N GLU A 126 -1.96 3.72 -13.69
CA GLU A 126 -0.82 2.83 -13.91
C GLU A 126 -0.24 2.33 -12.58
N THR A 127 0.55 1.25 -12.61
CA THR A 127 1.28 0.75 -11.44
C THR A 127 2.63 0.17 -11.87
N TYR A 128 3.71 0.88 -11.54
CA TYR A 128 5.08 0.48 -11.86
C TYR A 128 5.55 -0.67 -10.96
N HIS A 129 6.10 -1.71 -11.57
CA HIS A 129 6.75 -2.81 -10.86
C HIS A 129 8.27 -2.63 -10.97
N THR A 130 8.94 -2.40 -9.84
CA THR A 130 10.40 -2.22 -9.81
C THR A 130 11.11 -3.55 -10.06
N THR A 131 11.74 -3.69 -11.22
CA THR A 131 12.40 -4.92 -11.68
C THR A 131 13.86 -5.04 -11.27
N GLU A 132 14.47 -4.00 -10.70
CA GLU A 132 15.91 -3.92 -10.39
C GLU A 132 16.39 -4.91 -9.30
N THR A 133 15.46 -5.61 -8.63
CA THR A 133 15.83 -6.63 -7.63
C THR A 133 16.37 -7.89 -8.31
N TYR A 134 17.67 -7.91 -8.63
CA TYR A 134 18.41 -9.03 -9.23
C TYR A 134 18.33 -10.38 -8.48
N ASN A 135 17.69 -10.44 -7.31
CA ASN A 135 17.44 -11.66 -6.54
C ASN A 135 15.95 -11.84 -6.24
N SER A 136 15.29 -12.74 -6.98
CA SER A 136 13.85 -13.02 -6.98
C SER A 136 13.24 -13.61 -5.69
N ARG A 137 13.95 -13.52 -4.55
CA ARG A 137 13.49 -14.02 -3.24
C ARG A 137 13.15 -12.91 -2.24
N LEU A 138 13.48 -11.65 -2.54
CA LEU A 138 13.07 -10.53 -1.70
C LEU A 138 11.64 -10.11 -2.07
N LYS A 139 10.82 -9.87 -1.04
CA LYS A 139 9.44 -9.39 -1.19
C LYS A 139 9.46 -8.08 -1.97
N GLN A 140 8.95 -8.08 -3.20
CA GLN A 140 8.85 -6.87 -4.02
C GLN A 140 8.13 -5.77 -3.23
N MET A 141 8.74 -4.58 -3.21
CA MET A 141 8.11 -3.40 -2.64
C MET A 141 6.84 -3.11 -3.45
N ARG A 142 5.71 -3.05 -2.75
CA ARG A 142 4.41 -2.81 -3.37
C ARG A 142 4.19 -1.31 -3.44
N GLN A 143 3.81 -0.83 -4.62
CA GLN A 143 3.37 0.55 -4.80
C GLN A 143 2.15 0.80 -3.91
N LEU A 144 2.30 1.74 -2.99
CA LEU A 144 1.30 2.06 -1.96
C LEU A 144 0.65 3.39 -2.31
N VAL A 145 -0.62 3.36 -2.66
CA VAL A 145 -1.42 4.57 -2.93
C VAL A 145 -2.19 4.91 -1.65
N ARG A 146 -2.12 6.18 -1.24
CA ARG A 146 -2.84 6.73 -0.08
C ARG A 146 -3.74 7.86 -0.55
N VAL A 147 -4.99 7.88 -0.09
CA VAL A 147 -5.99 8.89 -0.45
C VAL A 147 -6.78 9.34 0.77
N GLY A 148 -7.02 10.64 0.90
CA GLY A 148 -7.75 11.16 2.05
C GLY A 148 -7.64 12.67 2.19
N PHE A 149 -7.77 13.15 3.42
CA PHE A 149 -7.83 14.57 3.74
C PHE A 149 -6.78 14.93 4.79
N SER A 150 -6.25 16.14 4.69
CA SER A 150 -5.29 16.70 5.63
C SER A 150 -5.61 18.17 5.89
N THR A 151 -5.23 18.70 7.06
CA THR A 151 -5.25 20.14 7.29
C THR A 151 -4.12 20.81 6.50
N ALA A 152 -4.24 22.12 6.22
CA ALA A 152 -3.24 22.87 5.45
C ALA A 152 -1.82 22.82 6.07
N GLY A 153 -1.71 22.69 7.40
CA GLY A 153 -0.43 22.58 8.11
C GLY A 153 0.15 21.16 8.17
N SER A 154 -0.51 20.16 7.59
CA SER A 154 0.00 18.78 7.57
C SER A 154 1.16 18.62 6.58
N PRO A 155 2.06 17.64 6.78
CA PRO A 155 2.97 17.18 5.73
C PRO A 155 2.21 16.80 4.45
N LEU A 156 2.84 17.00 3.29
CA LEU A 156 2.26 16.64 1.98
C LEU A 156 2.13 15.12 1.78
N VAL A 157 2.97 14.34 2.46
CA VAL A 157 2.88 12.88 2.49
C VAL A 157 1.92 12.44 3.58
N LEU A 158 0.79 11.86 3.18
CA LEU A 158 -0.17 11.23 4.09
C LEU A 158 0.53 10.10 4.86
N GLY A 159 0.67 10.24 6.18
CA GLY A 159 1.44 9.33 7.04
C GLY A 159 0.99 9.42 8.50
N GLU A 160 1.89 9.10 9.44
CA GLU A 160 1.60 9.12 10.88
C GLU A 160 1.52 10.55 11.43
N SER A 161 0.43 11.25 11.11
CA SER A 161 0.16 12.63 11.56
C SER A 161 -1.28 12.76 12.02
N ASP A 162 -1.49 13.33 13.21
CA ASP A 162 -2.83 13.50 13.81
C ASP A 162 -3.70 14.52 13.04
N THR A 163 -3.11 15.23 12.07
CA THR A 163 -3.76 16.23 11.20
C THR A 163 -4.21 15.69 9.85
N ALA A 164 -4.09 14.37 9.60
CA ALA A 164 -4.51 13.72 8.36
C ALA A 164 -5.22 12.39 8.61
N VAL A 165 -6.17 12.08 7.72
CA VAL A 165 -6.89 10.80 7.64
C VAL A 165 -6.84 10.27 6.22
N PHE A 166 -6.63 8.97 6.05
CA PHE A 166 -6.55 8.38 4.71
C PHE A 166 -6.88 6.89 4.67
N PHE A 167 -7.23 6.41 3.47
CA PHE A 167 -7.25 5.01 3.11
C PHE A 167 -6.00 4.67 2.30
N ASP A 168 -5.46 3.46 2.48
CA ASP A 168 -4.43 2.90 1.59
C ASP A 168 -5.01 1.81 0.66
N ASN A 169 -4.34 1.56 -0.47
CA ASN A 169 -4.72 0.51 -1.41
C ASN A 169 -4.54 -0.93 -0.88
N GLU A 170 -3.91 -1.09 0.29
CA GLU A 170 -3.91 -2.36 1.03
C GLU A 170 -5.20 -2.60 1.86
N GLY A 171 -6.12 -1.64 1.87
CA GLY A 171 -7.44 -1.76 2.49
C GLY A 171 -7.54 -1.23 3.92
N ASN A 172 -6.57 -0.43 4.36
CA ASN A 172 -6.49 0.06 5.74
C ASN A 172 -6.97 1.52 5.83
N TYR A 173 -7.60 1.87 6.95
CA TYR A 173 -7.88 3.25 7.34
C TYR A 173 -6.83 3.72 8.33
N CYS A 174 -6.31 4.93 8.15
CA CYS A 174 -5.24 5.51 8.95
C CYS A 174 -5.65 6.89 9.49
N THR A 175 -5.40 7.13 10.77
CA THR A 175 -5.62 8.41 11.45
C THR A 175 -4.61 8.57 12.58
N GLY A 176 -3.81 9.63 12.56
CA GLY A 176 -2.71 9.78 13.53
C GLY A 176 -1.75 8.59 13.48
N LYS A 177 -1.50 7.98 14.63
CA LYS A 177 -0.69 6.75 14.78
C LYS A 177 -1.49 5.45 14.68
N THR A 178 -2.80 5.53 14.42
CA THR A 178 -3.70 4.37 14.39
C THR A 178 -3.92 3.91 12.95
N ARG A 179 -3.66 2.62 12.69
CA ARG A 179 -3.99 1.93 11.43
C ARG A 179 -5.02 0.84 11.71
N THR A 180 -6.25 1.04 11.25
CA THR A 180 -7.33 0.04 11.30
C THR A 180 -7.27 -0.79 10.02
N PRO A 181 -6.92 -2.10 10.09
CA PRO A 181 -6.72 -2.90 8.90
C PRO A 181 -8.04 -3.47 8.34
N ARG A 182 -8.07 -3.71 7.02
CA ARG A 182 -9.18 -4.36 6.30
C ARG A 182 -10.53 -3.64 6.47
N VAL A 183 -10.51 -2.30 6.48
CA VAL A 183 -11.73 -1.47 6.51
C VAL A 183 -12.41 -1.44 5.14
N VAL A 184 -11.64 -1.52 4.06
CA VAL A 184 -12.13 -1.65 2.67
C VAL A 184 -11.44 -2.83 1.99
N GLN A 185 -12.05 -3.37 0.93
CA GLN A 185 -11.34 -4.30 0.04
C GLN A 185 -10.14 -3.59 -0.61
N LYS A 186 -9.05 -4.33 -0.86
CA LYS A 186 -7.89 -3.82 -1.61
C LYS A 186 -8.33 -3.33 -2.99
N PHE A 187 -7.85 -2.14 -3.36
CA PHE A 187 -8.12 -1.54 -4.66
C PHE A 187 -6.84 -1.38 -5.49
N ALA A 188 -6.99 -1.32 -6.80
CA ALA A 188 -5.88 -1.33 -7.75
C ALA A 188 -6.21 -0.51 -9.00
N ARG A 189 -5.37 -0.65 -10.04
CA ARG A 189 -5.65 -0.14 -11.38
C ARG A 189 -7.02 -0.59 -11.88
N ASP A 190 -7.62 0.21 -12.77
CA ASP A 190 -8.89 -0.08 -13.44
C ASP A 190 -10.16 -0.08 -12.58
N GLN A 191 -10.06 0.28 -11.30
CA GLN A 191 -11.21 0.60 -10.45
C GLN A 191 -11.37 2.13 -10.32
N GLY A 192 -12.61 2.60 -10.47
CA GLY A 192 -12.98 3.98 -10.13
C GLY A 192 -13.29 4.04 -8.64
N MET A 193 -12.62 4.93 -7.92
CA MET A 193 -12.74 5.04 -6.47
C MET A 193 -13.26 6.43 -6.12
N ALA A 194 -14.17 6.55 -5.15
CA ALA A 194 -14.62 7.85 -4.67
C ALA A 194 -14.39 7.96 -3.16
N VAL A 195 -13.82 9.08 -2.73
CA VAL A 195 -13.65 9.42 -1.31
C VAL A 195 -14.66 10.51 -0.94
N VAL A 196 -15.45 10.26 0.09
CA VAL A 196 -16.51 11.17 0.56
C VAL A 196 -16.11 11.73 1.91
N LEU A 197 -16.08 13.07 2.01
CA LEU A 197 -15.94 13.78 3.28
C LEU A 197 -17.29 14.34 3.70
N ASN A 198 -17.76 13.99 4.90
CA ASN A 198 -19.03 14.45 5.45
C ASN A 198 -18.79 15.37 6.66
N LEU A 199 -18.83 16.68 6.41
CA LEU A 199 -18.80 17.77 7.40
C LEU A 199 -20.18 18.44 7.52
N ASP A 200 -21.27 17.73 7.22
CA ASP A 200 -22.63 18.26 7.40
C ASP A 200 -23.16 17.88 8.79
N PRO A 201 -23.32 18.84 9.73
CA PRO A 201 -23.78 18.54 11.09
C PRO A 201 -25.24 18.03 11.13
N LYS A 202 -25.98 18.13 10.02
CA LYS A 202 -27.35 17.58 9.90
C LYS A 202 -27.39 16.14 9.39
N SER A 203 -26.26 15.58 8.97
CA SER A 203 -26.18 14.21 8.47
C SER A 203 -26.13 13.21 9.63
N PRO A 204 -26.76 12.02 9.53
CA PRO A 204 -26.63 10.97 10.55
C PRO A 204 -25.16 10.58 10.78
N HIS A 205 -24.38 10.49 9.70
CA HIS A 205 -22.92 10.29 9.74
C HIS A 205 -22.14 11.62 9.63
N ALA A 206 -22.49 12.63 10.45
CA ALA A 206 -21.68 13.85 10.54
C ALA A 206 -20.25 13.55 11.00
N ASN A 207 -19.28 14.31 10.48
CA ASN A 207 -17.84 14.22 10.75
C ASN A 207 -17.26 12.84 10.47
N THR A 208 -17.45 12.36 9.24
CA THR A 208 -16.90 11.08 8.76
C THR A 208 -16.22 11.19 7.41
N ILE A 209 -15.36 10.22 7.12
CA ILE A 209 -14.84 9.91 5.78
C ILE A 209 -15.33 8.51 5.36
N SER A 210 -15.71 8.35 4.10
CA SER A 210 -16.11 7.07 3.50
C SER A 210 -15.38 6.84 2.18
N LEU A 211 -15.24 5.58 1.78
CA LEU A 211 -14.72 5.18 0.48
C LEU A 211 -15.78 4.38 -0.30
N PHE A 212 -15.82 4.56 -1.60
CA PHE A 212 -16.68 3.85 -2.55
C PHE A 212 -15.81 3.28 -3.68
N THR A 213 -16.22 2.12 -4.21
CA THR A 213 -15.58 1.43 -5.32
C THR A 213 -16.61 1.21 -6.42
N ASN A 214 -16.38 1.78 -7.60
CA ASN A 214 -17.28 1.72 -8.77
C ASN A 214 -18.74 2.09 -8.44
N GLY A 215 -18.93 3.14 -7.64
CA GLY A 215 -20.25 3.63 -7.20
C GLY A 215 -20.86 2.90 -5.99
N VAL A 216 -20.27 1.79 -5.52
CA VAL A 216 -20.77 1.04 -4.35
C VAL A 216 -19.96 1.38 -3.10
N ARG A 217 -20.61 1.62 -1.97
CA ARG A 217 -19.96 1.88 -0.68
C ARG A 217 -19.02 0.75 -0.29
N ALA A 218 -17.75 1.07 -0.01
CA ALA A 218 -16.70 0.10 0.28
C ALA A 218 -16.42 -0.11 1.78
N CYS A 219 -16.93 0.77 2.65
CA CYS A 219 -16.88 0.64 4.11
C CYS A 219 -18.00 1.41 4.81
N LYS A 220 -18.27 1.06 6.07
CA LYS A 220 -19.03 1.95 6.98
C LYS A 220 -18.31 3.31 7.12
N PRO A 221 -19.04 4.43 7.36
CA PRO A 221 -18.43 5.74 7.58
C PRO A 221 -17.42 5.73 8.74
N GLN A 222 -16.18 6.15 8.46
CA GLN A 222 -15.11 6.22 9.45
C GLN A 222 -15.12 7.59 10.12
N LYS A 223 -15.12 7.64 11.46
CA LYS A 223 -15.11 8.91 12.19
C LYS A 223 -13.78 9.66 11.99
N LEU A 224 -13.90 10.97 11.77
CA LEU A 224 -12.76 11.89 11.78
C LEU A 224 -12.25 12.08 13.22
N PRO A 225 -10.95 12.33 13.43
CA PRO A 225 -10.44 12.78 14.72
C PRO A 225 -11.05 14.14 15.08
N VAL A 226 -11.19 14.41 16.38
CA VAL A 226 -11.48 15.75 16.87
C VAL A 226 -10.19 16.56 16.79
N ILE A 227 -10.22 17.66 16.04
CA ILE A 227 -9.11 18.61 15.82
C ILE A 227 -9.32 19.82 16.72
#